data_AF-A6VLD1-F1
#
_entry.id   AF-A6VLD1-F1
#
_cell.length_a   1.000
_cell.length_b   1.000
_cell.length_c   1.000
_cell.angle_alpha   90.00
_cell.angle_beta   90.00
_cell.angle_gamma   90.00
#
_symmetry.space_group_name_H-M   'P 1'
#
loop_
_entity.id
_entity.type
_entity.pdbx_description
1 polymer ?
#
loop_
_entity_poly.entity_id
_entity_poly.type
_entity_poly.pdbx_seq_one_letter_code
_entity_poly.pdbx_strand_id
1 'polypeptide(L)'
;MIRQLIALITLSVAMTAVSANTQNVTISGSVINKSDSAGKASINVGSNVGRVVGSNNSQTVVVNGSLINTASGGGKAAINLGSSVNYAGSNNQVVSVGTIVNSASGGGESEVNIGSVVKD
;
A
#
# COMPACT_ATOMS: atom_id res chain seq x y z
N MET A 1 -2.67 -49.40 4.81
CA MET A 1 -3.58 -48.29 5.20
C MET A 1 -2.84 -47.11 5.83
N ILE A 2 -1.96 -47.32 6.83
CA ILE A 2 -1.19 -46.24 7.49
C ILE A 2 -0.34 -45.39 6.51
N ARG A 3 0.33 -46.02 5.54
CA ARG A 3 1.15 -45.30 4.54
C ARG A 3 0.34 -44.37 3.63
N GLN A 4 -0.89 -44.76 3.28
CA GLN A 4 -1.80 -43.93 2.47
C GLN A 4 -2.40 -42.78 3.30
N LEU A 5 -2.65 -43.02 4.60
CA LEU A 5 -3.11 -41.99 5.52
C LEU A 5 -2.04 -40.90 5.74
N ILE A 6 -0.76 -41.30 5.88
CA ILE A 6 0.36 -40.34 5.99
C ILE A 6 0.52 -39.54 4.68
N ALA A 7 0.39 -40.18 3.51
CA ALA A 7 0.45 -39.50 2.22
C ALA A 7 -0.70 -38.46 2.05
N LEU A 8 -1.91 -38.79 2.51
CA LEU A 8 -3.05 -37.87 2.45
C LEU A 8 -2.91 -36.70 3.42
N ILE A 9 -2.38 -36.93 4.63
CA ILE A 9 -2.09 -35.89 5.62
C ILE A 9 -0.99 -34.96 5.12
N THR A 10 0.09 -35.50 4.56
CA THR A 10 1.19 -34.68 4.02
C THR A 10 0.75 -33.85 2.81
N LEU A 11 -0.10 -34.39 1.93
CA LEU A 11 -0.66 -33.64 0.80
C LEU A 11 -1.62 -32.53 1.25
N SER A 12 -2.43 -32.77 2.28
CA SER A 12 -3.34 -31.76 2.83
C SER A 12 -2.62 -30.63 3.56
N VAL A 13 -1.48 -30.90 4.21
CA VAL A 13 -0.62 -29.86 4.82
C VAL A 13 0.15 -29.07 3.75
N ALA A 14 0.54 -29.69 2.63
CA ALA A 14 1.15 -28.98 1.51
C ALA A 14 0.17 -28.02 0.79
N MET A 15 -1.12 -28.36 0.79
CA MET A 15 -2.21 -27.55 0.21
C MET A 15 -2.57 -26.31 1.06
N THR A 16 -2.07 -26.19 2.29
CA THR A 16 -2.30 -25.03 3.17
C THR A 16 -1.11 -24.06 3.23
N ALA A 17 -0.11 -24.20 2.35
CA ALA A 17 0.93 -23.19 2.19
C ALA A 17 0.33 -21.89 1.64
N VAL A 18 -0.20 -21.06 2.54
CA VAL A 18 -0.75 -19.75 2.23
C VAL A 18 0.41 -18.86 1.76
N SER A 19 0.28 -18.27 0.57
CA SER A 19 1.29 -17.40 -0.03
C SER A 19 1.47 -16.13 0.81
N ALA A 20 2.40 -16.14 1.77
CA ALA A 20 2.79 -14.96 2.52
C ALA A 20 3.64 -14.01 1.67
N ASN A 21 3.27 -12.74 1.63
CA ASN A 21 4.01 -11.70 0.92
C ASN A 21 4.68 -10.74 1.92
N THR A 22 5.98 -10.50 1.76
CA THR A 22 6.71 -9.51 2.56
C THR A 22 7.23 -8.41 1.64
N GLN A 23 6.88 -7.15 1.92
CA GLN A 23 7.37 -6.00 1.17
C GLN A 23 8.03 -5.00 2.11
N ASN A 24 9.28 -4.66 1.81
CA ASN A 24 10.00 -3.59 2.51
C ASN A 24 10.36 -2.53 1.49
N VAL A 25 9.81 -1.33 1.64
CA VAL A 25 10.05 -0.19 0.77
C VAL A 25 10.73 0.90 1.60
N THR A 26 11.91 1.32 1.19
CA THR A 26 12.64 2.43 1.82
C THR A 26 12.95 3.49 0.79
N ILE A 27 12.53 4.72 1.06
CA ILE A 27 12.82 5.90 0.26
C ILE A 27 13.75 6.78 1.07
N SER A 28 14.98 6.95 0.61
CA SER A 28 16.02 7.72 1.32
C SER A 28 15.78 9.23 1.33
N GLY A 29 14.91 9.73 0.47
CA GLY A 29 14.61 11.16 0.31
C GLY A 29 13.12 11.49 0.45
N SER A 30 12.74 12.65 -0.04
CA SER A 30 11.35 13.12 -0.04
C SER A 30 10.56 12.53 -1.22
N VAL A 31 9.27 12.28 -1.00
CA VAL A 31 8.31 11.94 -2.04
C VAL A 31 7.48 13.17 -2.34
N ILE A 32 7.55 13.66 -3.58
CA ILE A 32 6.86 14.89 -4.00
C ILE A 32 5.91 14.55 -5.13
N ASN A 33 4.61 14.79 -4.89
CA ASN A 33 3.55 14.67 -5.88
C ASN A 33 2.88 16.03 -6.04
N LYS A 34 2.76 16.49 -7.27
CA LYS A 34 2.13 17.78 -7.57
C LYS A 34 1.20 17.65 -8.75
N SER A 35 0.02 18.24 -8.61
CA SER A 35 -0.90 18.46 -9.72
C SER A 35 -1.27 19.94 -9.79
N ASP A 36 -1.47 20.44 -11.01
CA ASP A 36 -2.00 21.76 -11.28
C ASP A 36 -3.14 21.70 -12.31
N SER A 37 -3.87 22.80 -12.47
CA SER A 37 -4.91 22.96 -13.48
C SER A 37 -5.92 21.81 -13.43
N ALA A 38 -6.37 21.23 -14.54
CA ALA A 38 -7.23 20.03 -14.51
C ALA A 38 -6.46 18.69 -14.40
N GLY A 39 -5.18 18.74 -14.02
CA GLY A 39 -4.26 17.60 -14.01
C GLY A 39 -4.57 16.57 -12.92
N LYS A 40 -4.02 15.36 -13.09
CA LYS A 40 -4.09 14.29 -12.09
C LYS A 40 -2.71 13.68 -11.88
N ALA A 41 -2.27 13.61 -10.63
CA ALA A 41 -0.99 13.02 -10.26
C ALA A 41 -1.19 12.04 -9.10
N SER A 42 -0.64 10.83 -9.21
CA SER A 42 -0.73 9.85 -8.14
C SER A 42 0.57 9.09 -7.95
N ILE A 43 0.99 8.93 -6.69
CA ILE A 43 2.10 8.07 -6.27
C ILE A 43 1.54 6.99 -5.34
N ASN A 44 1.92 5.74 -5.60
CA ASN A 44 1.61 4.61 -4.73
C ASN A 44 2.93 3.97 -4.29
N VAL A 45 3.15 3.85 -2.98
CA VAL A 45 4.37 3.28 -2.39
C VAL A 45 3.99 2.10 -1.51
N GLY A 46 4.60 0.94 -1.76
CA GLY A 46 4.12 -0.35 -1.24
C GLY A 46 3.20 -1.03 -2.25
N SER A 47 2.27 -1.86 -1.78
CA SER A 47 1.32 -2.48 -2.73
C SER A 47 0.25 -1.51 -3.19
N ASN A 48 0.02 -1.50 -4.50
CA ASN A 48 -0.96 -0.62 -5.11
C ASN A 48 -2.39 -0.96 -4.67
N VAL A 49 -3.23 0.06 -4.60
CA VAL A 49 -4.66 -0.09 -4.29
C VAL A 49 -5.35 -0.97 -5.35
N GLY A 50 -6.11 -1.98 -4.91
CA GLY A 50 -6.92 -2.82 -5.81
C GLY A 50 -6.16 -3.97 -6.50
N ARG A 51 -4.94 -4.31 -6.06
CA ARG A 51 -4.20 -5.49 -6.53
C ARG A 51 -4.29 -6.62 -5.50
N VAL A 52 -4.54 -7.84 -5.97
CA VAL A 52 -4.45 -9.06 -5.14
C VAL A 52 -3.02 -9.20 -4.62
N VAL A 53 -2.81 -8.97 -3.33
CA VAL A 53 -1.49 -9.07 -2.67
C VAL A 53 -1.25 -10.45 -2.04
N GLY A 54 -2.16 -11.40 -2.27
CA GLY A 54 -2.20 -12.69 -1.59
C GLY A 54 -2.84 -12.62 -0.20
N SER A 55 -3.21 -13.78 0.34
CA SER A 55 -3.62 -13.89 1.74
C SER A 55 -2.36 -13.88 2.61
N ASN A 56 -2.31 -12.94 3.56
CA ASN A 56 -1.19 -12.69 4.49
C ASN A 56 -0.05 -11.82 3.91
N ASN A 57 -0.14 -10.51 4.13
CA ASN A 57 0.80 -9.54 3.59
C ASN A 57 1.41 -8.68 4.71
N SER A 58 2.73 -8.74 4.86
CA SER A 58 3.50 -7.91 5.80
C SER A 58 4.24 -6.82 5.04
N GLN A 59 3.93 -5.57 5.32
CA GLN A 59 4.50 -4.42 4.62
C GLN A 59 5.14 -3.44 5.59
N THR A 60 6.35 -3.02 5.24
CA THR A 60 7.04 -1.92 5.89
C THR A 60 7.36 -0.87 4.84
N VAL A 61 6.82 0.33 4.98
CA VAL A 61 7.11 1.49 4.13
C VAL A 61 7.80 2.55 4.98
N VAL A 62 9.01 2.94 4.62
CA VAL A 62 9.79 3.98 5.29
C VAL A 62 10.14 5.07 4.29
N VAL A 63 9.74 6.31 4.58
CA VAL A 63 10.16 7.51 3.86
C VAL A 63 11.01 8.35 4.81
N ASN A 64 12.32 8.39 4.56
CA ASN A 64 13.29 9.10 5.40
C ASN A 64 13.25 10.62 5.19
N GLY A 65 12.59 11.09 4.13
CA GLY A 65 12.33 12.51 3.88
C GLY A 65 10.88 12.91 4.12
N SER A 66 10.48 14.03 3.50
CA SER A 66 9.12 14.54 3.58
C SER A 66 8.20 13.93 2.53
N LEU A 67 6.93 13.78 2.88
CA LEU A 67 5.87 13.52 1.93
C LEU A 67 5.21 14.86 1.56
N ILE A 68 5.32 15.29 0.30
CA ILE A 68 4.78 16.55 -0.16
C ILE A 68 3.77 16.25 -1.27
N ASN A 69 2.48 16.38 -0.96
CA ASN A 69 1.38 16.25 -1.91
C ASN A 69 0.71 17.62 -2.08
N THR A 70 0.72 18.15 -3.29
CA THR A 70 0.15 19.47 -3.57
C THR A 70 -0.74 19.48 -4.79
N ALA A 71 -1.87 20.16 -4.69
CA ALA A 71 -2.80 20.37 -5.79
C ALA A 71 -3.20 21.84 -5.92
N SER A 72 -3.26 22.35 -7.15
CA SER A 72 -3.72 23.71 -7.45
C SER A 72 -4.61 23.78 -8.69
N GLY A 73 -5.48 24.78 -8.78
CA GLY A 73 -6.16 25.14 -10.04
C GLY A 73 -7.17 24.12 -10.57
N GLY A 74 -7.79 23.31 -9.70
CA GLY A 74 -8.66 22.19 -10.08
C GLY A 74 -7.97 20.83 -10.10
N GLY A 75 -6.66 20.78 -9.79
CA GLY A 75 -5.85 19.59 -9.98
C GLY A 75 -6.12 18.57 -8.90
N LYS A 76 -5.86 17.29 -9.18
CA LYS A 76 -5.99 16.22 -8.19
C LYS A 76 -4.66 15.53 -7.93
N ALA A 77 -4.21 15.49 -6.69
CA ALA A 77 -2.94 14.88 -6.29
C ALA A 77 -3.20 13.85 -5.18
N ALA A 78 -2.76 12.60 -5.36
CA ALA A 78 -2.95 11.53 -4.37
C ALA A 78 -1.65 10.77 -4.09
N ILE A 79 -1.22 10.71 -2.83
CA ILE A 79 -0.16 9.79 -2.40
C ILE A 79 -0.77 8.71 -1.51
N ASN A 80 -0.55 7.45 -1.86
CA ASN A 80 -0.96 6.30 -1.07
C ASN A 80 0.27 5.52 -0.61
N LEU A 81 0.44 5.40 0.71
CA LEU A 81 1.51 4.62 1.34
C LEU A 81 0.91 3.39 2.02
N GLY A 82 1.26 2.20 1.54
CA GLY A 82 0.68 0.93 2.02
C GLY A 82 -0.46 0.42 1.13
N SER A 83 -0.90 -0.82 1.38
CA SER A 83 -1.90 -1.51 0.55
C SER A 83 -3.33 -1.22 0.96
N SER A 84 -4.26 -1.17 0.00
CA SER A 84 -5.70 -1.25 0.28
C SER A 84 -6.10 -2.68 0.66
N VAL A 85 -6.67 -2.86 1.87
CA VAL A 85 -7.16 -4.18 2.32
C VAL A 85 -8.56 -4.44 1.79
N ASN A 86 -8.66 -5.23 0.72
CA ASN A 86 -9.93 -5.84 0.30
C ASN A 86 -9.79 -7.36 0.12
N TYR A 87 -8.83 -7.98 0.84
CA TYR A 87 -8.55 -9.41 0.76
C TYR A 87 -8.45 -10.06 2.14
N ALA A 88 -8.98 -11.28 2.24
CA ALA A 88 -8.96 -12.11 3.43
C ALA A 88 -7.52 -12.54 3.81
N GLY A 89 -7.23 -12.57 5.11
CA GLY A 89 -5.93 -12.93 5.67
C GLY A 89 -5.40 -11.91 6.68
N SER A 90 -4.25 -12.18 7.28
CA SER A 90 -3.57 -11.28 8.23
C SER A 90 -2.70 -10.27 7.48
N ASN A 91 -3.10 -9.00 7.47
CA ASN A 91 -2.34 -7.93 6.83
C ASN A 91 -1.68 -7.09 7.92
N ASN A 92 -0.35 -7.12 8.01
CA ASN A 92 0.41 -6.28 8.94
C ASN A 92 1.10 -5.17 8.17
N GLN A 93 0.87 -3.92 8.56
CA GLN A 93 1.42 -2.77 7.86
C GLN A 93 2.07 -1.81 8.85
N VAL A 94 3.30 -1.43 8.55
CA VAL A 94 4.04 -0.42 9.27
C VAL A 94 4.42 0.66 8.26
N VAL A 95 4.01 1.90 8.51
CA VAL A 95 4.41 3.05 7.71
C VAL A 95 5.10 4.06 8.61
N SER A 96 6.30 4.48 8.20
CA SER A 96 7.07 5.54 8.84
C SER A 96 7.39 6.60 7.79
N VAL A 97 7.07 7.85 8.11
CA VAL A 97 7.35 9.01 7.27
C VAL A 97 7.88 10.14 8.14
N GLY A 98 8.70 11.00 7.55
CA GLY A 98 9.05 12.27 8.15
C GLY A 98 7.86 13.24 8.16
N THR A 99 8.09 14.49 7.74
CA THR A 99 7.03 15.50 7.69
C THR A 99 6.07 15.24 6.52
N ILE A 100 4.78 15.46 6.76
CA ILE A 100 3.75 15.43 5.72
C ILE A 100 3.27 16.84 5.43
N VAL A 101 3.34 17.24 4.16
CA VAL A 101 2.73 18.45 3.62
C VAL A 101 1.65 17.99 2.64
N ASN A 102 0.39 18.15 3.02
CA ASN A 102 -0.76 17.92 2.14
C ASN A 102 -1.49 19.24 1.94
N SER A 103 -1.40 19.82 0.74
CA SER A 103 -1.89 21.17 0.49
C SER A 103 -2.70 21.25 -0.80
N ALA A 104 -3.86 21.90 -0.72
CA ALA A 104 -4.72 22.17 -1.85
C ALA A 104 -5.05 23.66 -1.94
N SER A 105 -5.13 24.21 -3.15
CA SER A 105 -5.46 25.62 -3.39
C SER A 105 -6.19 25.81 -4.73
N GLY A 106 -6.90 26.93 -4.90
CA GLY A 106 -7.53 27.28 -6.18
C GLY A 106 -8.44 26.18 -6.75
N GLY A 107 -9.20 25.50 -5.89
CA GLY A 107 -10.08 24.39 -6.29
C GLY A 107 -9.39 23.03 -6.51
N GLY A 108 -8.09 22.90 -6.22
CA GLY A 108 -7.41 21.61 -6.23
C GLY A 108 -7.85 20.67 -5.11
N GLU A 109 -7.57 19.38 -5.28
CA GLU A 109 -7.83 18.30 -4.32
C GLU A 109 -6.53 17.53 -4.05
N SER A 110 -6.18 17.39 -2.77
CA SER A 110 -4.92 16.77 -2.35
C SER A 110 -5.18 15.74 -1.25
N GLU A 111 -4.86 14.48 -1.52
CA GLU A 111 -5.13 13.34 -0.63
C GLU A 111 -3.85 12.58 -0.28
N VAL A 112 -3.61 12.37 1.01
CA VAL A 112 -2.51 11.52 1.50
C VAL A 112 -3.11 10.42 2.34
N ASN A 113 -2.90 9.18 1.90
CA ASN A 113 -3.36 7.99 2.58
C ASN A 113 -2.17 7.20 3.13
N ILE A 114 -2.28 6.79 4.40
CA ILE A 114 -1.21 6.09 5.12
C ILE A 114 -1.76 4.81 5.74
N GLY A 115 -1.11 3.70 5.44
CA GLY A 115 -1.56 2.37 5.82
C GLY A 115 -2.70 1.91 4.92
N SER A 116 -3.62 1.14 5.51
CA SER A 116 -4.66 0.51 4.72
C SER A 116 -5.80 1.46 4.40
N VAL A 117 -6.01 1.69 3.10
CA VAL A 117 -7.17 2.42 2.59
C VAL A 117 -8.26 1.43 2.24
N VAL A 118 -9.40 1.49 2.90
CA VAL A 118 -10.60 0.78 2.45
C VAL A 118 -11.18 1.60 1.29
N LYS A 119 -11.28 1.01 0.11
CA LYS A 119 -12.11 1.59 -0.96
C LYS A 119 -13.45 0.88 -0.91
N ASP A 120 -14.50 1.66 -0.62
CA ASP A 120 -15.90 1.28 -0.79
C ASP A 120 -16.22 0.95 -2.26
#